data_AF-A0A382XXH8-F1
#
_entry.id   AF-A0A382XXH8-F1
#
_cell.length_a   1.000
_cell.length_b   1.000
_cell.length_c   1.000
_cell.angle_alpha   90.00
_cell.angle_beta   90.00
_cell.angle_gamma   90.00
#
_symmetry.space_group_name_H-M   'P 1'
#
loop_
_entity.id
_entity.type
_entity.pdbx_description
1 polymer ?
#
loop_
_entity_poly.entity_id
_entity_poly.type
_entity_poly.pdbx_seq_one_letter_code
_entity_poly.pdbx_strand_id
1 'polypeptide(L)'
;MPKQFQFKDNARTQLMEGIDLMARTVGITLGPSGRNVILEKEFGPPQVCSDGVTIAKEIELLEPFHNMGAQLLKEAASKTNDDVGDGTTTSTIL
;
A
#
# COMPACT_ATOMS: atom_id res chain seq x y z
N MET A 1 -11.36 11.54 19.53
CA MET A 1 -10.26 12.53 19.53
C MET A 1 -10.67 13.75 18.73
N PRO A 2 -10.18 14.95 19.06
CA PRO A 2 -10.37 16.14 18.21
C PRO A 2 -9.69 15.97 16.85
N LYS A 3 -10.18 16.68 15.82
CA LYS A 3 -9.58 16.66 14.48
C LYS A 3 -8.19 17.30 14.50
N GLN A 4 -7.24 16.67 13.81
CA GLN A 4 -5.90 17.21 13.60
C GLN A 4 -5.83 17.87 12.22
N PHE A 5 -5.05 18.95 12.11
CA PHE A 5 -4.89 19.71 10.88
C PHE A 5 -3.40 19.84 10.55
N GLN A 6 -3.03 19.40 9.36
CA GLN A 6 -1.68 19.47 8.81
C GLN A 6 -1.71 20.34 7.55
N PHE A 7 -0.64 21.09 7.30
CA PHE A 7 -0.58 22.01 6.15
C PHE A 7 0.76 21.99 5.43
N LYS A 8 0.76 22.45 4.18
CA LYS A 8 1.94 22.68 3.34
C LYS A 8 2.83 21.44 3.27
N ASP A 9 4.15 21.63 3.41
CA ASP A 9 5.15 20.59 3.20
C ASP A 9 5.11 19.50 4.27
N ASN A 10 4.69 19.83 5.50
CA ASN A 10 4.55 18.81 6.54
C ASN A 10 3.44 17.81 6.17
N ALA A 11 2.27 18.29 5.73
CA ALA A 11 1.19 17.43 5.28
C ALA A 11 1.61 16.54 4.10
N ARG A 12 2.33 17.10 3.12
CA ARG A 12 2.83 16.35 1.96
C ARG A 12 3.84 15.28 2.36
N THR A 13 4.77 15.62 3.25
CA THR A 13 5.79 14.67 3.74
C THR A 13 5.12 13.50 4.45
N GLN A 14 4.17 13.78 5.35
CA GLN A 14 3.44 12.76 6.09
C GLN A 14 2.64 11.82 5.16
N LEU A 15 1.98 12.37 4.14
CA LEU A 15 1.31 11.53 3.12
C LEU A 15 2.31 10.69 2.32
N MET A 16 3.44 11.30 1.93
CA MET A 16 4.47 10.62 1.14
C MET A 16 5.05 9.42 1.87
N GLU A 17 5.29 9.50 3.19
CA GLU A 17 5.80 8.37 3.98
C GLU A 17 4.90 7.12 3.86
N GLY A 18 3.58 7.32 3.84
CA GLY A 18 2.63 6.21 3.66
C GLY A 18 2.61 5.65 2.23
N ILE A 19 2.65 6.54 1.23
CA ILE A 19 2.74 6.18 -0.19
C ILE A 19 4.02 5.37 -0.44
N ASP A 20 5.16 5.86 0.04
CA ASP A 20 6.47 5.22 -0.09
C ASP A 20 6.50 3.82 0.53
N LEU A 21 5.94 3.69 1.74
CA LEU A 21 5.88 2.40 2.43
C LEU A 21 5.05 1.39 1.62
N MET A 22 3.90 1.81 1.11
CA MET A 22 3.05 0.96 0.29
C MET A 22 3.73 0.59 -1.04
N ALA A 23 4.30 1.57 -1.75
CA ALA A 23 4.98 1.35 -3.02
C ALA A 23 6.20 0.44 -2.89
N ARG A 24 7.00 0.59 -1.84
CA ARG A 24 8.15 -0.30 -1.59
C ARG A 24 7.67 -1.71 -1.26
N THR A 25 6.64 -1.86 -0.45
CA THR A 25 6.14 -3.18 -0.01
C THR A 25 5.51 -3.97 -1.15
N VAL A 26 4.69 -3.32 -1.98
CA VAL A 26 4.05 -3.94 -3.15
C VAL A 26 5.08 -4.09 -4.28
N GLY A 27 5.98 -3.14 -4.45
CA GLY A 27 6.90 -3.10 -5.58
C GLY A 27 7.90 -4.24 -5.64
N ILE A 28 8.28 -4.84 -4.50
CA ILE A 28 9.18 -6.01 -4.51
C ILE A 28 8.56 -7.23 -5.20
N THR A 29 7.24 -7.27 -5.37
CA THR A 29 6.55 -8.40 -6.01
C THR A 29 6.44 -8.27 -7.52
N LEU A 30 6.90 -7.15 -8.10
CA LEU A 30 6.75 -6.91 -9.53
C LEU A 30 7.56 -7.89 -10.38
N GLY A 31 6.89 -8.48 -11.37
CA GLY A 31 7.51 -9.20 -12.48
C GLY A 31 7.93 -10.64 -12.16
N PRO A 32 8.57 -11.32 -13.14
CA PRO A 32 8.86 -12.76 -13.04
C PRO A 32 9.90 -13.12 -11.97
N SER A 33 10.63 -12.12 -11.45
CA SER A 33 11.60 -12.28 -10.35
C SER A 33 11.16 -11.57 -9.07
N GLY A 34 9.86 -11.29 -8.94
CA GLY A 34 9.27 -10.73 -7.73
C GLY A 34 9.57 -11.57 -6.50
N ARG A 35 9.71 -10.91 -5.35
CA ARG A 35 9.90 -11.54 -4.05
C ARG A 35 8.56 -11.72 -3.35
N ASN A 36 8.56 -12.59 -2.36
CA ASN A 36 7.39 -12.81 -1.52
C ASN A 36 7.36 -11.81 -0.37
N VAL A 37 6.16 -11.36 -0.03
CA VAL A 37 5.82 -10.70 1.23
C VAL A 37 5.21 -11.74 2.17
N ILE A 38 5.56 -11.65 3.45
CA ILE A 38 4.98 -12.48 4.50
C ILE A 38 3.91 -11.65 5.21
N LEU A 39 2.67 -12.12 5.17
CA LEU A 39 1.51 -11.50 5.80
C LEU A 39 1.18 -12.26 7.08
N GLU A 40 1.05 -11.52 8.19
CA GLU A 40 0.56 -12.08 9.44
C GLU A 40 -0.92 -12.48 9.30
N LYS A 41 -1.30 -13.54 10.01
CA LYS A 41 -2.70 -13.95 10.16
C LYS A 41 -3.04 -14.02 11.64
N GLU A 42 -4.25 -13.60 12.00
CA GLU A 42 -4.73 -13.67 13.38
C GLU A 42 -4.69 -15.10 13.96
N PHE A 43 -4.84 -16.11 13.09
CA PHE A 43 -4.80 -17.51 13.48
C PHE A 43 -4.01 -18.35 12.46
N GLY A 44 -3.20 -19.27 12.97
CA GLY A 44 -2.44 -20.22 12.16
C GLY A 44 -1.10 -19.66 11.65
N PRO A 45 -0.49 -20.32 10.66
CA PRO A 45 0.80 -19.88 10.10
C PRO A 45 0.64 -18.62 9.24
N PRO A 46 1.71 -17.82 9.09
CA PRO A 46 1.70 -16.65 8.23
C PRO A 46 1.48 -17.03 6.75
N GLN A 47 0.94 -16.10 5.98
CA GLN A 47 0.72 -16.29 4.55
C GLN A 47 1.90 -15.72 3.74
N VAL A 48 2.48 -16.55 2.89
CA VAL A 48 3.46 -16.12 1.89
C VAL A 48 2.69 -15.67 0.64
N CYS A 49 2.88 -14.42 0.20
CA CYS A 49 2.12 -13.81 -0.88
C CYS A 49 3.04 -13.04 -1.84
N SER A 50 2.78 -13.14 -3.13
CA SER A 50 3.41 -12.32 -4.18
C SER A 50 2.39 -11.49 -4.96
N ASP A 51 1.11 -11.56 -4.60
CA ASP A 51 0.04 -10.79 -5.24
C ASP A 51 -0.04 -9.38 -4.65
N GLY A 52 0.22 -8.38 -5.48
CA GLY A 52 0.22 -6.98 -5.08
C GLY A 52 -1.13 -6.49 -4.57
N VAL A 53 -2.24 -7.00 -5.12
CA VAL A 53 -3.60 -6.63 -4.67
C VAL A 53 -3.85 -7.12 -3.25
N THR A 54 -3.52 -8.37 -2.96
CA THR A 54 -3.66 -8.95 -1.61
C THR A 54 -2.77 -8.22 -0.62
N ILE A 55 -1.51 -7.96 -0.96
CA ILE A 55 -0.56 -7.26 -0.08
C ILE A 55 -1.05 -5.84 0.23
N ALA A 56 -1.50 -5.09 -0.79
CA ALA A 56 -2.03 -3.74 -0.62
C ALA A 56 -3.23 -3.67 0.32
N LYS A 57 -4.05 -4.73 0.39
CA LYS A 57 -5.22 -4.77 1.27
C LYS A 57 -4.85 -4.86 2.75
N GLU A 58 -3.76 -5.54 3.08
CA GLU A 58 -3.26 -5.73 4.45
C GLU A 58 -2.49 -4.52 5.00
N ILE A 59 -2.20 -3.51 4.16
CA ILE A 59 -1.46 -2.33 4.61
C ILE A 59 -2.40 -1.36 5.32
N GLU A 60 -2.22 -1.26 6.64
CA GLU A 60 -2.83 -0.26 7.50
C GLU A 60 -1.77 0.32 8.44
N LEU A 61 -1.64 1.65 8.46
CA LEU A 61 -0.61 2.34 9.24
C LEU A 61 -1.21 2.99 10.48
N LEU A 62 -0.47 2.92 11.60
CA LEU A 62 -0.90 3.49 12.88
C LEU A 62 -0.98 5.02 12.84
N GLU A 63 -0.04 5.66 12.13
CA GLU A 63 -0.03 7.12 11.99
C GLU A 63 -1.10 7.57 10.97
N PRO A 64 -2.12 8.35 11.37
CA PRO A 64 -3.27 8.65 10.50
C PRO A 64 -2.90 9.31 9.17
N PHE A 65 -1.93 10.23 9.17
CA PHE A 65 -1.52 10.92 7.94
C PHE A 65 -0.74 10.02 7.00
N HIS A 66 0.09 9.13 7.54
CA HIS A 66 0.76 8.11 6.74
C HIS A 66 -0.28 7.13 6.17
N ASN A 67 -1.23 6.68 7.01
CA ASN A 67 -2.29 5.77 6.55
C ASN A 67 -3.12 6.39 5.44
N MET A 68 -3.47 7.69 5.54
CA MET A 68 -4.16 8.40 4.46
C MET A 68 -3.37 8.33 3.14
N GLY A 69 -2.05 8.50 3.17
CA GLY A 69 -1.20 8.35 1.97
C GLY A 69 -1.28 6.94 1.37
N ALA A 70 -1.15 5.90 2.20
CA ALA A 70 -1.27 4.52 1.77
C ALA A 70 -2.67 4.21 1.19
N GLN A 71 -3.75 4.65 1.85
CA GLN A 71 -5.11 4.42 1.36
C GLN A 71 -5.37 5.13 0.02
N LEU A 72 -4.79 6.31 -0.22
CA LEU A 72 -4.90 6.98 -1.52
C LEU A 72 -4.27 6.16 -2.65
N LEU A 73 -3.09 5.59 -2.42
CA LEU A 73 -2.41 4.76 -3.40
C LEU A 73 -3.16 3.43 -3.63
N LYS A 74 -3.69 2.84 -2.55
CA LYS A 74 -4.55 1.65 -2.62
C LYS A 74 -5.77 1.86 -3.49
N GLU A 75 -6.43 3.01 -3.38
CA GLU A 75 -7.58 3.34 -4.21
C GLU A 75 -7.20 3.43 -5.70
N ALA A 76 -6.10 4.10 -6.03
CA ALA A 76 -5.61 4.17 -7.41
C ALA A 76 -5.26 2.80 -7.99
N ALA A 77 -4.63 1.95 -7.18
CA ALA A 77 -4.25 0.59 -7.57
C ALA A 77 -5.47 -0.34 -7.70
N SER A 78 -6.46 -0.20 -6.81
CA SER A 78 -7.73 -0.92 -6.90
C SER A 78 -8.49 -0.53 -8.16
N LYS A 79 -8.52 0.76 -8.49
CA LYS A 79 -9.21 1.24 -9.69
C LYS A 79 -8.59 0.67 -10.98
N THR A 80 -7.26 0.55 -11.02
CA THR A 80 -6.54 -0.12 -12.11
C THR A 80 -6.98 -1.59 -12.23
N ASN A 81 -7.05 -2.31 -11.11
CA ASN A 81 -7.53 -3.68 -11.10
C ASN A 81 -8.98 -3.81 -11.58
N ASP A 82 -9.87 -2.89 -11.19
CA ASP A 82 -11.28 -2.93 -11.61
C ASP A 82 -11.46 -2.69 -13.11
N ASP A 83 -10.60 -1.85 -13.71
CA ASP A 83 -10.69 -1.49 -15.12
C ASP A 83 -10.07 -2.53 -16.06
N VAL A 84 -8.94 -3.16 -15.66
CA VAL A 84 -8.18 -4.08 -16.53
C VAL A 84 -7.86 -5.44 -15.94
N GLY A 85 -8.15 -5.70 -14.66
CA GLY A 85 -7.94 -6.99 -13.99
C GLY A 85 -6.49 -7.36 -13.68
N ASP A 86 -5.53 -6.47 -13.94
CA ASP A 86 -4.09 -6.63 -13.70
C ASP A 86 -3.43 -5.24 -13.58
N GLY A 87 -2.13 -5.19 -13.30
CA GLY A 87 -1.35 -3.95 -13.34
C GLY A 87 -1.34 -3.15 -12.04
N THR A 88 -1.96 -3.66 -10.96
CA THR A 88 -1.95 -3.03 -9.63
C THR A 88 -0.54 -2.74 -9.12
N THR A 89 0.40 -3.68 -9.26
CA THR A 89 1.78 -3.47 -8.84
C THR A 89 2.44 -2.38 -9.69
N THR A 90 2.20 -2.36 -11.00
CA THR A 90 2.73 -1.33 -11.91
C THR A 90 2.19 0.05 -11.57
N SER A 91 0.88 0.19 -11.36
CA SER A 91 0.25 1.47 -10.99
C SER A 91 0.68 1.98 -9.62
N THR A 92 1.13 1.09 -8.75
CA THR A 92 1.62 1.45 -7.40
C THR A 92 3.05 2.00 -7.44
N ILE A 93 3.85 1.61 -8.44
CA ILE A 93 5.27 2.02 -8.57
C ILE A 93 5.44 3.30 -9.39
N LEU A 94 4.51 3.58 -10.32
CA LEU A 94 4.49 4.79 -11.15
C LEU A 94 4.04 6.02 -10.37
#